data_AF-A0A445DPM8-F1
#
_entry.id   AF-A0A445DPM8-F1
#
_cell.length_a   1.000
_cell.length_b   1.000
_cell.length_c   1.000
_cell.angle_alpha   90.00
_cell.angle_beta   90.00
_cell.angle_gamma   90.00
#
_symmetry.space_group_name_H-M   'P 1'
#
loop_
_entity.id
_entity.type
_entity.pdbx_description
1 polymer ?
#
loop_
_entity_poly.entity_id
_entity_poly.type
_entity_poly.pdbx_seq_one_letter_code
_entity_poly.pdbx_strand_id
1 'polypeptide(L)' 'MKLLMSSSDQDEGKIKRFTNWILVVGNENIGSVVGDESEIEISDDLLITTTDDPLSHLVGFAYPNLLQNMLDYRYL' A
#
# COMPACT_ATOMS: atom_id res chain seq x y z
N MET A 1 -2.18 -0.60 7.75
CA MET A 1 -1.92 0.35 6.65
C MET A 1 -2.83 1.56 6.84
N LYS A 2 -2.31 2.79 6.78
CA LYS A 2 -3.13 4.02 6.76
C LYS A 2 -3.34 4.41 5.30
N LEU A 3 -4.59 4.54 4.86
CA LEU A 3 -4.93 4.96 3.50
C LEU A 3 -5.04 6.49 3.48
N LEU A 4 -4.13 7.15 2.77
CA LEU A 4 -4.23 8.57 2.45
C LEU A 4 -5.19 8.72 1.27
N MET A 5 -6.33 9.36 1.51
CA MET A 5 -7.38 9.54 0.52
C MET A 5 -7.31 10.95 -0.07
N SER A 6 -7.23 11.05 -1.40
CA SER A 6 -7.40 12.30 -2.13
C SER A 6 -8.79 12.30 -2.78
N SER A 7 -9.58 13.36 -2.63
CA SER A 7 -11.00 13.33 -3.05
C SER A 7 -11.17 13.53 -4.57
N SER A 8 -10.67 12.62 -5.40
CA SER A 8 -10.82 12.64 -6.86
C SER A 8 -11.56 11.40 -7.36
N ASP A 9 -12.36 11.53 -8.43
CA ASP A 9 -13.04 10.40 -9.09
C ASP A 9 -12.06 9.32 -9.61
N GLN A 10 -10.80 9.69 -9.87
CA GLN A 10 -9.72 8.74 -10.20
C GLN A 10 -9.34 7.83 -9.02
N ASP A 11 -9.66 8.22 -7.79
CA ASP A 11 -9.33 7.49 -6.56
C ASP A 11 -10.31 6.33 -6.31
N GLU A 12 -11.58 6.43 -6.75
CA GLU A 12 -12.58 5.37 -6.56
C GLU A 12 -12.20 4.06 -7.26
N GLY A 13 -11.72 4.15 -8.51
CA GLY A 13 -11.27 2.97 -9.28
C GLY A 13 -10.05 2.29 -8.63
N LYS A 14 -9.10 3.09 -8.13
CA LYS A 14 -7.90 2.59 -7.45
C LYS A 14 -8.23 1.94 -6.11
N ILE A 15 -9.12 2.56 -5.33
CA ILE A 15 -9.60 2.02 -4.05
C ILE A 15 -10.31 0.68 -4.28
N LYS A 16 -11.18 0.59 -5.28
CA LYS A 16 -11.87 -0.66 -5.61
C LYS A 16 -10.89 -1.77 -5.99
N ARG A 17 -9.87 -1.46 -6.79
CA ARG A 17 -8.82 -2.40 -7.20
C ARG A 17 -7.97 -2.86 -6.01
N PHE A 18 -7.59 -1.94 -5.12
CA PHE A 18 -6.84 -2.26 -3.89
C PHE A 18 -7.65 -3.13 -2.92
N THR A 19 -8.91 -2.77 -2.69
CA THR A 19 -9.81 -3.54 -1.81
C THR A 19 -10.03 -4.95 -2.34
N ASN A 20 -10.21 -5.09 -3.66
CA ASN A 20 -10.34 -6.40 -4.31
C ASN A 20 -9.06 -7.23 -4.19
N TRP A 21 -7.88 -6.63 -4.29
CA TRP A 21 -6.60 -7.32 -4.08
C TRP A 21 -6.49 -7.85 -2.64
N ILE A 22 -6.82 -7.04 -1.61
CA ILE A 22 -6.84 -7.51 -0.21
C ILE A 22 -7.80 -8.69 -0.03
N LEU A 23 -8.97 -8.65 -0.67
CA LEU A 23 -9.96 -9.73 -0.58
C LEU A 23 -9.43 -11.03 -1.21
N VAL A 24 -8.74 -10.95 -2.35
CA VAL A 24 -8.08 -12.11 -2.97
C VAL A 24 -7.01 -12.69 -2.04
N VAL A 25 -6.19 -11.83 -1.44
CA VAL A 25 -5.15 -12.23 -0.47
C VAL A 25 -5.75 -12.90 0.77
N GLY A 26 -6.79 -12.31 1.37
CA GLY A 26 -7.39 -12.81 2.61
C GLY A 26 -8.28 -14.03 2.44
N ASN A 27 -8.85 -14.25 1.25
CA ASN A 27 -9.73 -15.38 0.98
C ASN A 27 -8.96 -16.65 0.58
N GLU A 28 -7.62 -16.61 0.59
CA GLU A 28 -6.73 -17.74 0.20
C GLU A 28 -7.09 -18.33 -1.19
N ASN A 29 -7.80 -17.57 -2.03
CA ASN A 29 -8.19 -17.98 -3.37
C ASN A 29 -7.10 -17.61 -4.38
N ILE A 30 -5.85 -17.81 -3.97
CA ILE A 30 -4.66 -17.37 -4.69
C ILE A 30 -4.05 -18.59 -5.37
N GLY A 31 -4.74 -19.05 -6.42
CA GLY A 31 -4.28 -20.17 -7.23
C GLY A 31 -4.22 -21.51 -6.49
N SER A 32 -3.94 -22.56 -7.24
CA SER A 32 -3.75 -23.91 -6.69
C SER A 32 -2.55 -23.88 -5.76
N VAL A 33 -2.79 -24.13 -4.47
CA VAL A 33 -1.77 -24.43 -3.48
C VAL A 33 -0.89 -25.57 -4.02
N VAL A 34 0.31 -25.25 -4.49
CA VAL A 34 1.34 -26.25 -4.80
C VAL A 34 2.21 -26.35 -3.54
N GLY A 35 1.68 -26.97 -2.47
CA GLY A 35 2.43 -27.19 -1.23
C GLY A 35 1.84 -26.53 0.02
N ASP A 36 2.68 -25.92 0.85
CA ASP A 36 2.33 -25.16 2.06
C ASP A 36 2.50 -23.63 1.87
N GLU A 37 2.92 -23.21 0.68
CA GLU A 37 3.14 -21.83 0.28
C GLU A 37 2.14 -21.40 -0.80
N SER A 38 1.51 -20.24 -0.57
CA SER A 38 0.62 -19.59 -1.53
C SER A 38 1.38 -18.44 -2.20
N GLU A 39 1.51 -18.50 -3.52
CA GLU A 39 2.17 -17.45 -4.29
C GLU A 39 1.19 -16.28 -4.52
N ILE A 40 1.61 -15.05 -4.18
CA ILE A 40 0.77 -13.85 -4.31
C ILE A 40 1.40 -12.89 -5.29
N GLU A 41 0.68 -12.57 -6.36
CA GLU A 41 1.07 -11.52 -7.29
C GLU A 41 0.79 -10.13 -6.67
N ILE A 42 1.83 -9.32 -6.55
CA ILE A 42 1.72 -7.92 -6.14
C ILE A 42 1.43 -7.08 -7.39
N SER A 43 0.29 -6.39 -7.41
CA SER A 43 -0.09 -5.52 -8.53
C SER A 43 0.91 -4.36 -8.71
N ASP A 44 1.21 -3.99 -9.95
CA ASP A 44 2.14 -2.89 -10.28
C ASP A 44 1.77 -1.55 -9.62
N ASP A 45 0.48 -1.28 -9.48
CA ASP A 45 -0.05 -0.11 -8.77
C ASP A 45 0.40 -0.02 -7.30
N LEU A 46 0.86 -1.13 -6.70
CA LEU A 46 1.35 -1.24 -5.33
C LEU A 46 2.88 -1.33 -5.25
N LEU A 47 3.57 -1.45 -6.38
CA LEU A 47 5.02 -1.56 -6.41
C LEU A 47 5.68 -0.20 -6.16
N ILE A 48 6.59 -0.17 -5.20
CA ILE A 48 7.51 0.95 -5.02
C ILE A 48 8.69 0.68 -5.94
N THR A 49 8.74 1.39 -7.08
CA THR A 49 9.71 1.14 -8.16
C THR A 49 11.05 1.84 -7.98
N THR A 50 11.26 2.56 -6.88
CA THR A 50 12.46 3.36 -6.65
C THR A 50 13.60 2.52 -6.06
N THR A 51 14.73 2.47 -6.77
CA THR A 51 15.85 1.56 -6.47
C THR A 51 16.92 2.16 -5.58
N ASP A 52 17.04 3.49 -5.54
CA ASP A 52 18.21 4.14 -4.94
C ASP A 52 18.12 4.27 -3.41
N ASP A 53 16.90 4.44 -2.90
CA ASP A 53 16.60 4.43 -1.46
C ASP A 53 15.14 4.03 -1.21
N PRO A 54 14.82 2.72 -1.27
CA PRO A 54 13.45 2.23 -1.15
C PRO A 54 12.84 2.51 0.23
N LEU A 55 13.66 2.57 1.30
CA LEU A 55 13.18 2.88 2.64
C LEU A 55 12.75 4.34 2.76
N SER A 56 13.56 5.29 2.29
CA SER A 56 13.17 6.71 2.34
C SER A 56 11.96 7.00 1.47
N HIS A 57 11.83 6.33 0.31
CA HIS A 57 10.64 6.44 -0.52
C HIS A 57 9.39 5.86 0.15
N LEU A 58 9.50 4.70 0.80
CA LEU A 58 8.41 4.12 1.58
C LEU A 58 7.98 5.06 2.71
N VAL A 59 8.95 5.65 3.42
CA VAL A 59 8.70 6.61 4.51
C VAL A 59 8.02 7.86 3.96
N GLY A 60 8.49 8.44 2.86
CA GLY A 60 7.88 9.60 2.23
C GLY A 60 6.47 9.32 1.69
N PHE A 61 6.23 8.12 1.16
CA PHE A 61 4.92 7.68 0.69
C PHE A 61 3.92 7.47 1.84
N ALA A 62 4.32 6.72 2.88
CA ALA A 62 3.44 6.38 4.00
C ALA A 62 3.22 7.57 4.96
N TYR A 63 4.20 8.47 5.04
CA TYR A 63 4.20 9.61 5.95
C TYR A 63 4.64 10.90 5.23
N PRO A 64 3.82 11.44 4.31
CA PRO A 64 4.19 12.61 3.50
C PRO A 64 4.47 13.86 4.35
N ASN A 65 3.91 13.93 5.55
CA ASN A 65 4.08 15.04 6.49
C ASN A 65 4.90 14.65 7.74
N LEU A 66 5.73 13.60 7.68
CA LEU A 66 6.46 13.08 8.84
C LEU A 66 7.23 14.18 9.58
N LEU A 67 8.03 14.96 8.84
CA LEU A 67 8.84 16.03 9.41
C LEU A 67 7.99 17.14 10.05
N GLN A 68 6.86 17.48 9.43
CA GLN A 68 5.97 18.52 9.95
C GLN A 68 5.23 18.04 11.21
N ASN A 69 4.85 16.76 11.26
CA ASN A 69 4.21 16.16 12.44
C ASN A 69 5.19 16.01 13.61
N MET A 70 6.48 15.73 13.36
CA MET A 70 7.48 15.64 14.43
C MET A 70 7.74 16.97 15.15
N LEU A 71 7.47 18.09 14.47
CA LEU A 71 7.65 19.43 15.00
C LEU A 71 6.36 19.99 15.64
N ASP A 72 5.24 19.29 15.49
CA ASP A 72 3.97 19.67 16.10
C ASP A 72 3.87 19.03 17.50
N TYR A 73 3.94 19.88 18.52
CA TYR A 73 3.81 19.50 19.94
C TYR A 73 2.50 18.80 20.29
N ARG A 74 1.49 18.80 19.40
CA ARG A 74 0.22 18.06 19.59
C ARG A 74 0.34 16.57 19.30
N TYR A 75 1.41 16.15 18.63
CA TYR A 75 1.68 14.75 18.28
C TYR A 75 2.81 14.12 19.13
N LEU A 76 3.38 14.88 20.08
CA LEU A 76 4.23 14.41 21.17
C LEU A 76 3.38 14.06 22.39
#